data_AF-A0A6I3JGH8-F1
#
_entry.id   AF-A0A6I3JGH8-F1
#
_cell.length_a   1.000
_cell.length_b   1.000
_cell.length_c   1.000
_cell.angle_alpha   90.00
_cell.angle_beta   90.00
_cell.angle_gamma   90.00
#
_symmetry.space_group_name_H-M   'P 1'
#
loop_
_entity.id
_entity.type
_entity.pdbx_description
1 polymer ?
#
loop_
_entity_poly.entity_id
_entity_poly.type
_entity_poly.pdbx_seq_one_letter_code
_entity_poly.pdbx_strand_id
1 'polypeptide(L)' 'MSEQADLPTADTRTEDLRAAAPVRTGVEGVDRIVATVEELEDRPLEEHVAVFEAAHEGLRRALDADPGAPAAPGRPGAPA' A
#
# COMPACT_ATOMS: atom_id res chain seq x y z
N MET A 1 -5.27 -39.45 -7.89
CA MET A 1 -4.15 -38.55 -8.20
C MET A 1 -4.72 -37.15 -8.24
N SER A 2 -4.75 -36.47 -7.10
CA SER A 2 -5.08 -35.04 -7.05
C SER A 2 -3.80 -34.36 -6.61
N GLU A 3 -3.14 -33.71 -7.58
CA GLU A 3 -2.03 -32.80 -7.32
C GLU A 3 -2.57 -31.71 -6.38
N GLN A 4 -2.19 -31.78 -5.10
CA GLN A 4 -2.15 -30.59 -4.28
C GLN A 4 -1.18 -29.66 -4.99
N ALA A 5 -1.72 -28.71 -5.76
CA ALA A 5 -0.95 -27.63 -6.35
C ALA A 5 -0.01 -27.10 -5.27
N ASP A 6 1.28 -27.20 -5.55
CA ASP A 6 2.37 -26.71 -4.72
C ASP A 6 2.07 -25.24 -4.39
N LEU A 7 1.49 -24.99 -3.21
CA LEU A 7 1.13 -23.65 -2.79
C LEU A 7 2.47 -22.94 -2.53
N PRO A 8 2.75 -21.83 -3.22
CA PRO A 8 4.01 -21.14 -3.04
C PRO A 8 4.17 -20.77 -1.56
N THR A 9 5.30 -21.18 -1.00
CA THR A 9 5.70 -20.81 0.36
C THR A 9 5.77 -19.28 0.44
N ALA A 10 5.55 -18.72 1.63
CA ALA A 10 5.50 -17.26 1.82
C ALA A 10 6.74 -16.53 1.26
N ASP A 11 7.88 -17.19 1.26
CA ASP A 11 9.14 -16.75 0.64
C ASP A 11 8.98 -16.48 -0.88
N THR A 12 8.56 -17.48 -1.66
CA THR A 12 8.32 -17.36 -3.11
C THR A 12 7.25 -16.32 -3.49
N ARG A 13 6.23 -16.10 -2.65
CA ARG A 13 5.22 -15.06 -2.91
C ARG A 13 5.81 -13.65 -2.78
N THR A 14 6.78 -13.47 -1.90
CA THR A 14 7.42 -12.18 -1.64
C THR A 14 8.43 -11.86 -2.74
N GLU A 15 9.16 -12.86 -3.23
CA GLU A 15 10.07 -12.72 -4.38
C GLU A 15 9.33 -12.35 -5.68
N ASP A 16 8.16 -12.96 -5.94
CA ASP A 16 7.33 -12.63 -7.11
C ASP A 16 6.79 -11.19 -7.07
N LEU A 17 6.45 -10.69 -5.87
CA LEU A 17 6.05 -9.30 -5.65
C LEU A 17 7.21 -8.31 -5.83
N ARG A 18 8.45 -8.68 -5.46
CA ARG A 18 9.65 -7.84 -5.65
C ARG A 18 10.11 -7.81 -7.11
N ALA A 19 9.85 -8.88 -7.87
CA ALA A 19 10.15 -8.96 -9.31
C ALA A 19 9.09 -8.27 -10.20
N ALA A 20 7.93 -7.91 -9.65
CA ALA A 20 6.88 -7.22 -10.38
C ALA A 20 7.29 -5.78 -10.74
N ALA A 21 6.86 -5.31 -11.91
CA ALA A 21 7.13 -3.94 -12.35
C ALA A 21 6.52 -2.91 -11.36
N PRO A 22 7.18 -1.74 -11.16
CA PRO A 22 6.72 -0.74 -10.20
C PRO A 22 5.31 -0.27 -10.52
N VAL A 23 4.44 -0.29 -9.51
CA VAL A 23 3.02 0.04 -9.66
C VAL A 23 2.88 1.54 -9.96
N ARG A 24 2.35 1.87 -11.14
CA ARG A 24 2.00 3.25 -11.53
C ARG A 24 0.50 3.42 -11.45
N THR A 25 0.04 4.19 -10.47
CA THR A 25 -1.37 4.47 -10.21
C THR A 25 -1.90 5.61 -11.09
N GLY A 26 -1.00 6.41 -11.68
CA GLY A 26 -1.35 7.58 -12.48
C GLY A 26 -1.67 8.83 -11.64
N VAL A 27 -1.66 8.71 -10.32
CA VAL A 27 -1.79 9.83 -9.38
C VAL A 27 -0.40 10.16 -8.83
N GLU A 28 0.15 11.33 -9.19
CA GLU A 28 1.53 11.71 -8.84
C GLU A 28 1.82 11.61 -7.34
N GLY A 29 0.85 11.99 -6.49
CA GLY A 29 0.97 11.88 -5.04
C GLY A 29 1.10 10.45 -4.56
N VAL A 30 0.33 9.52 -5.13
CA VAL A 30 0.34 8.10 -4.77
C VAL A 30 1.60 7.42 -5.31
N ASP A 31 2.00 7.74 -6.55
CA ASP A 31 3.22 7.19 -7.16
C ASP A 31 4.48 7.60 -6.39
N ARG A 32 4.53 8.82 -5.84
CA ARG A 32 5.64 9.26 -4.97
C ARG A 32 5.71 8.46 -3.68
N ILE A 33 4.57 8.13 -3.10
CA ILE A 33 4.48 7.36 -1.85
C ILE A 33 4.89 5.91 -2.09
N VAL A 34 4.44 5.31 -3.20
CA VAL A 34 4.85 3.95 -3.59
C VAL A 34 6.37 3.86 -3.74
N ALA A 35 7.00 4.81 -4.44
CA ALA A 35 8.45 4.85 -4.57
C ALA A 35 9.17 5.00 -3.21
N THR A 36 8.61 5.81 -2.31
CA THR A 36 9.16 5.98 -0.95
C THR A 36 9.11 4.68 -0.14
N VAL A 37 8.06 3.87 -0.32
CA VAL A 37 7.91 2.57 0.35
C VAL A 37 8.79 1.49 -0.27
N GLU A 38 9.00 1.50 -1.59
CA GLU A 38 9.95 0.59 -2.26
C GLU A 38 11.39 0.79 -1.75
N GLU A 39 11.79 2.04 -1.48
CA GLU A 39 13.11 2.38 -0.92
C GLU A 39 13.29 1.98 0.56
N LEU A 40 12.23 1.61 1.28
CA LEU A 40 12.36 1.11 2.65
C LEU A 40 13.02 -0.26 2.72
N GLU A 41 12.94 -1.09 1.68
CA GLU A 41 13.43 -2.48 1.77
C GLU A 41 14.92 -2.58 2.13
N ASP A 42 15.70 -1.53 1.85
CA ASP A 42 17.13 -1.42 2.13
C ASP A 42 17.45 -0.65 3.43
N ARG A 43 16.43 -0.20 4.19
CA ARG A 43 16.59 0.59 5.42
C ARG A 43 16.52 -0.27 6.69
N PRO A 44 17.06 0.21 7.81
CA PRO A 44 16.91 -0.46 9.09
C PRO A 44 15.45 -0.41 9.57
N LEU A 45 14.98 -1.53 10.14
CA LEU A 45 13.58 -1.76 10.47
C LEU A 45 13.01 -0.73 11.46
N GLU A 46 13.87 -0.16 12.32
CA GLU A 46 13.51 0.89 13.27
C GLU A 46 13.03 2.17 12.58
N GLU A 47 13.50 2.44 11.36
CA GLU A 47 13.10 3.60 10.56
C GLU A 47 11.82 3.34 9.76
N HIS A 48 11.43 2.07 9.58
CA HIS A 48 10.31 1.69 8.72
C HIS A 48 8.99 2.24 9.23
N VAL A 49 8.76 2.15 10.54
CA VAL A 49 7.50 2.58 11.16
C VAL A 49 7.25 4.07 10.89
N ALA A 50 8.26 4.92 11.12
CA ALA A 50 8.13 6.36 10.91
C ALA A 50 7.86 6.71 9.44
N VAL A 51 8.50 6.02 8.50
CA VAL A 51 8.27 6.27 7.06
C VAL A 51 6.92 5.71 6.61
N PHE A 52 6.50 4.55 7.10
CA PHE A 52 5.17 4.00 6.82
C PHE A 52 4.06 4.92 7.34
N GLU A 53 4.21 5.48 8.53
CA GLU A 53 3.25 6.45 9.09
C GLU A 53 3.18 7.72 8.24
N ALA A 54 4.33 8.28 7.83
CA ALA A 54 4.39 9.45 6.96
C ALA A 54 3.80 9.18 5.57
N ALA A 55 4.10 8.01 4.98
CA ALA A 55 3.53 7.54 3.73
C ALA A 55 2.00 7.38 3.83
N HIS A 56 1.51 6.81 4.93
CA HIS A 56 0.08 6.62 5.17
C HIS A 56 -0.66 7.97 5.33
N GLU A 57 -0.08 8.92 6.04
CA GLU A 57 -0.63 10.27 6.15
C GLU A 57 -0.64 10.99 4.79
N GLY A 58 0.46 10.89 4.02
CA GLY A 58 0.55 11.42 2.66
C GLY A 58 -0.50 10.83 1.74
N LEU A 59 -0.73 9.51 1.83
CA LEU A 59 -1.71 8.80 1.01
C LEU A 59 -3.12 9.26 1.33
N ARG A 60 -3.44 9.35 2.63
CA ARG A 60 -4.73 9.87 3.08
C ARG A 60 -4.99 11.27 2.55
N ARG A 61 -4.02 12.18 2.66
CA ARG A 61 -4.17 13.55 2.14
C ARG A 61 -4.31 13.59 0.62
N ALA A 62 -3.56 12.77 -0.10
CA ALA A 62 -3.64 12.69 -1.55
C ALA A 62 -5.02 12.19 -2.02
N LEU A 63 -5.59 11.20 -1.32
CA LEU A 63 -6.92 10.65 -1.59
C LEU A 63 -8.04 11.62 -1.16
N ASP A 64 -7.91 12.27 0.00
CA ASP A 64 -8.88 13.27 0.48
C ASP A 64 -8.89 14.53 -0.40
N ALA A 65 -7.79 14.82 -1.11
CA ALA A 65 -7.68 15.93 -2.06
C ALA A 65 -8.28 15.62 -3.44
N ASP A 66 -8.69 14.37 -3.72
CA ASP A 66 -9.41 14.00 -4.94
C ASP A 66 -10.92 14.27 -4.75
N PRO A 67 -11.49 15.34 -5.34
CA PRO A 67 -12.91 15.66 -5.22
C PRO A 67 -13.82 14.66 -5.95
N GLY A 68 -13.26 13.70 -6.69
CA GLY A 68 -13.98 12.64 -7.39
C GLY A 68 -14.11 11.34 -6.59
N ALA A 69 -13.43 11.21 -5.45
CA ALA A 69 -13.62 10.06 -4.57
C ALA A 69 -15.04 10.13 -3.99
N PRO A 70 -15.90 9.10 -4.18
CA PRO A 70 -17.21 9.09 -3.54
C PRO A 70 -16.97 9.19 -2.04
N ALA A 71 -17.37 10.32 -1.44
CA ALA A 71 -17.31 10.53 -0.01
C ALA A 71 -17.82 9.25 0.65
N ALA A 72 -16.91 8.52 1.32
CA ALA A 72 -17.27 7.30 2.01
C ALA A 72 -18.52 7.62 2.83
N PRO A 73 -19.63 6.86 2.70
CA PRO A 73 -20.87 7.21 3.36
C PRO A 73 -20.55 7.34 4.85
N GLY A 74 -20.52 8.60 5.31
CA GLY A 74 -20.22 8.93 6.69
C GLY A 74 -21.17 8.11 7.51
N ARG A 75 -20.64 7.26 8.40
CA ARG A 75 -21.44 6.52 9.38
C ARG A 75 -22.40 7.54 9.98
N PRO A 76 -23.72 7.46 9.70
CA PRO A 76 -24.67 8.35 10.32
C PRO A 76 -24.55 8.14 11.82
N GLY A 77 -24.44 9.26 12.56
CA GLY A 77 -24.38 9.24 14.00
C GLY A 77 -25.46 8.31 14.56
N ALA A 78 -25.06 7.46 15.50
CA ALA A 78 -26.01 6.69 16.28
C ALA A 78 -26.63 7.62 17.34
N PRO A 79 -27.95 7.88 17.31
CA PRO A 79 -28.70 8.20 18.51
C PRO A 79 -29.28 6.92 19.12
N ALA A 80 -29.09 6.74 20.42
CA ALA A 80 -29.98 5.96 21.28
C ALA A 80 -30.21 6.76 22.57
#